data_AF-F2KSQ0-F1
#
_entry.id   AF-F2KSQ0-F1
#
_cell.length_a   1.000
_cell.length_b   1.000
_cell.length_c   1.000
_cell.angle_alpha   90.00
_cell.angle_beta   90.00
_cell.angle_gamma   90.00
#
_symmetry.space_group_name_H-M   'P 1'
#
loop_
_entity.id
_entity.type
_entity.pdbx_description
1 polymer ?
#
loop_
_entity_poly.entity_id
_entity_poly.type
_entity_poly.pdbx_seq_one_letter_code
_entity_poly.pdbx_strand_id
1 'polypeptide(L)' 'MPSTTIRIKKETARELAKIMGELTAKTGKKASYDDAIKYLLGKKKENRLKAFIEKTFEGATSEDFKEYDYGDI' A
#
# COMPACT_ATOMS: atom_id res chain seq x y z
N MET A 1 18.09 -14.20 8.03
CA MET A 1 16.91 -14.50 7.18
C MET A 1 17.41 -15.17 5.91
N PRO A 2 16.72 -16.21 5.40
CA PRO A 2 17.08 -16.82 4.12
C PRO A 2 16.96 -15.79 3.00
N SER A 3 18.01 -15.65 2.18
CA SER A 3 18.00 -14.80 0.99
C SER A 3 17.59 -15.62 -0.23
N THR A 4 16.88 -14.99 -1.16
CA THR A 4 16.45 -15.62 -2.41
C THR A 4 16.74 -14.68 -3.57
N THR A 5 17.28 -15.23 -4.66
CA THR A 5 17.58 -14.48 -5.87
C THR A 5 16.48 -14.67 -6.89
N ILE A 6 15.98 -13.57 -7.45
CA ILE A 6 14.99 -13.58 -8.52
C ILE A 6 15.58 -12.89 -9.74
N ARG A 7 15.52 -13.53 -10.90
CA ARG A 7 15.86 -12.86 -12.16
C ARG A 7 14.66 -12.06 -12.65
N ILE A 8 14.92 -10.81 -13.00
CA ILE A 8 13.91 -9.89 -13.54
C ILE A 8 14.39 -9.31 -14.86
N LYS A 9 13.45 -8.85 -15.69
CA LYS A 9 13.77 -8.14 -16.93
C LYS A 9 14.39 -6.78 -16.62
N LYS A 10 15.18 -6.25 -17.57
CA LYS A 10 15.80 -4.91 -17.45
C LYS A 10 14.76 -3.81 -17.26
N GLU A 11 13.60 -3.92 -17.93
CA GLU A 11 12.50 -2.96 -17.74
C GLU A 11 12.00 -2.93 -16.30
N THR A 12 11.76 -4.10 -15.70
CA THR A 12 11.33 -4.22 -14.30
C THR A 12 12.36 -3.64 -13.33
N ALA A 13 13.65 -3.87 -13.58
CA ALA A 13 14.72 -3.29 -12.77
C ALA A 13 14.72 -1.76 -12.81
N ARG A 14 14.46 -1.15 -13.98
CA ARG A 14 14.34 0.32 -14.11
C ARG A 14 13.15 0.87 -13.35
N GLU A 15 12.00 0.21 -13.42
CA GLU A 15 10.81 0.61 -12.67
C GLU A 15 11.04 0.54 -11.16
N LEU A 16 11.66 -0.54 -10.67
CA LEU A 16 12.04 -0.64 -9.26
C LEU A 16 13.02 0.46 -8.84
N ALA A 17 13.96 0.84 -9.71
CA ALA A 17 14.88 1.95 -9.44
C ALA A 17 14.17 3.30 -9.29
N LYS A 18 13.15 3.58 -10.12
CA LYS A 18 12.31 4.78 -9.96
C LYS A 18 11.61 4.79 -8.61
N ILE A 19 10.99 3.68 -8.23
CA ILE A 19 10.28 3.52 -6.95
C ILE A 19 11.25 3.70 -5.77
N MET A 20 12.47 3.15 -5.84
CA MET A 20 13.49 3.39 -4.82
C MET A 20 13.86 4.87 -4.71
N GLY A 21 13.95 5.60 -5.83
CA GLY A 21 14.19 7.04 -5.84
C GLY A 21 13.07 7.81 -5.12
N GLU A 22 11.81 7.49 -5.44
CA GLU A 22 10.65 8.08 -4.77
C GLU A 22 10.63 7.77 -3.27
N LEU A 23 10.91 6.52 -2.88
CA LEU A 23 10.96 6.11 -1.48
C LEU A 23 12.08 6.81 -0.73
N THR A 24 13.24 6.97 -1.37
CA THR A 24 14.39 7.68 -0.80
C THR A 24 14.06 9.15 -0.57
N ALA A 25 13.40 9.80 -1.52
CA ALA A 25 12.96 11.19 -1.38
C ALA A 25 11.93 11.35 -0.25
N LYS A 26 11.00 10.41 -0.10
CA LYS A 26 9.96 10.45 0.94
C LYS A 26 10.48 10.18 2.35
N THR A 27 11.39 9.23 2.51
CA THR A 27 11.87 8.80 3.83
C THR A 27 13.18 9.46 4.24
N GLY A 28 13.85 10.17 3.33
CA GLY A 28 15.18 10.76 3.56
C GLY A 28 16.29 9.73 3.73
N LYS A 29 16.01 8.44 3.54
CA LYS A 29 16.94 7.33 3.70
C LYS A 29 17.07 6.58 2.38
N LYS A 30 18.28 6.10 2.06
CA LYS A 30 18.52 5.33 0.84
C LYS A 30 17.69 4.04 0.85
N ALA A 31 16.72 3.95 -0.04
CA ALA A 31 15.86 2.76 -0.18
C ALA A 31 16.58 1.63 -0.93
N SER A 32 16.28 0.38 -0.53
CA SER A 32 16.75 -0.83 -1.19
C SER A 32 15.70 -1.45 -2.11
N TYR A 33 16.10 -2.42 -2.93
CA TYR A 33 15.16 -3.18 -3.76
C TYR A 33 14.14 -3.95 -2.92
N ASP A 34 14.53 -4.39 -1.71
CA ASP A 34 13.62 -5.06 -0.78
C ASP A 34 12.55 -4.10 -0.26
N ASP A 35 12.90 -2.84 0.02
CA ASP A 35 11.95 -1.80 0.43
C ASP A 35 10.96 -1.48 -0.68
N ALA A 36 11.44 -1.37 -1.93
CA ALA A 36 10.58 -1.16 -3.09
C ALA A 36 9.59 -2.32 -3.30
N ILE A 37 10.06 -3.56 -3.17
CA ILE A 37 9.20 -4.75 -3.26
C ILE A 37 8.17 -4.76 -2.13
N LYS A 38 8.58 -4.51 -0.89
CA LYS A 38 7.67 -4.44 0.28
C LYS A 38 6.61 -3.36 0.10
N TYR A 39 7.00 -2.18 -0.39
CA TYR A 39 6.07 -1.09 -0.67
C TYR A 39 5.01 -1.48 -1.72
N LEU A 40 5.43 -2.11 -2.83
CA LEU A 40 4.52 -2.61 -3.85
C LEU A 40 3.57 -3.69 -3.33
N LEU A 41 4.08 -4.63 -2.52
CA LEU A 41 3.27 -5.66 -1.88
C LEU A 41 2.27 -5.05 -0.88
N GLY A 42 2.69 -4.02 -0.13
CA GLY A 42 1.84 -3.25 0.79
C GLY A 42 0.69 -2.57 0.05
N LYS A 43 0.97 -1.85 -1.04
CA LYS A 43 -0.05 -1.23 -1.89
C LYS A 43 -1.09 -2.22 -2.42
N LYS A 44 -0.64 -3.41 -2.84
CA LYS A 44 -1.55 -4.46 -3.33
C LYS A 44 -2.48 -4.97 -2.22
N LYS A 45 -1.99 -5.08 -0.98
CA LYS A 45 -2.80 -5.46 0.17
C LYS A 45 -3.81 -4.37 0.54
N GLU A 46 -3.40 -3.11 0.52
CA GLU A 46 -4.29 -1.97 0.79
C GLU A 46 -5.43 -1.88 -0.23
N ASN A 47 -5.13 -2.07 -1.53
CA ASN A 47 -6.16 -2.08 -2.56
C ASN A 47 -7.12 -3.26 -2.43
N ARG A 48 -6.64 -4.44 -2.01
CA ARG A 48 -7.52 -5.58 -1.71
C ARG A 48 -8.39 -5.33 -0.49
N LEU A 49 -7.85 -4.69 0.55
CA LEU A 49 -8.60 -4.33 1.75
C LEU A 49 -9.67 -3.28 1.43
N LYS A 50 -9.34 -2.24 0.67
CA LYS A 50 -10.30 -1.24 0.17
C LYS A 50 -11.43 -1.88 -0.62
N ALA A 51 -11.09 -2.73 -1.59
CA ALA A 51 -12.09 -3.47 -2.36
C ALA A 51 -12.95 -4.41 -1.50
N PHE A 52 -12.39 -4.98 -0.43
CA PHE A 52 -13.13 -5.82 0.51
C PHE A 52 -14.09 -5.01 1.38
N ILE A 53 -13.65 -3.86 1.89
CA ILE A 53 -14.49 -2.91 2.62
C ILE A 53 -15.66 -2.46 1.73
N GLU A 54 -15.37 -1.92 0.54
CA GLU A 54 -16.42 -1.49 -0.42
C GLU A 54 -17.42 -2.60 -0.73
N LYS A 55 -16.98 -3.85 -0.87
CA LYS A 55 -17.85 -5.00 -1.14
C LYS A 55 -18.67 -5.45 0.09
N THR A 56 -18.17 -5.24 1.30
CA THR A 56 -18.88 -5.64 2.53
C THR A 56 -19.99 -4.63 2.88
N PHE A 57 -19.91 -3.42 2.34
CA PHE A 57 -20.81 -2.30 2.62
C PHE A 57 -21.70 -1.93 1.41
N GLU A 58 -22.33 -2.89 0.73
CA GLU A 58 -23.49 -2.58 -0.14
C GLU A 58 -24.64 -2.06 0.74
N GLY A 59 -24.63 -0.74 1.00
CA GLY A 59 -25.65 -0.05 1.79
C GLY A 59 -25.13 0.84 2.92
N ALA A 60 -23.84 0.78 3.28
CA ALA A 60 -23.27 1.72 4.26
C ALA A 60 -22.39 2.74 3.52
N THR A 61 -22.82 3.98 3.55
CA THR A 61 -22.07 5.13 3.05
C THR A 61 -21.16 5.67 4.15
N SER A 62 -20.16 6.49 3.79
CA SER A 62 -19.27 7.14 4.77
C SER A 62 -20.00 7.98 5.83
N GLU A 63 -21.28 8.28 5.62
CA GLU A 63 -22.13 8.99 6.58
C GLU A 63 -22.59 8.11 7.75
N ASP A 64 -22.64 6.78 7.58
CA ASP A 64 -23.04 5.81 8.62
C ASP A 64 -21.98 5.64 9.72
N PHE A 65 -20.78 6.22 9.52
CA PHE A 65 -19.70 6.24 10.50
C PHE A 65 -19.62 7.56 11.28
N LYS A 66 -20.56 8.50 11.08
CA LYS A 66 -20.67 9.66 11.96
C LYS A 66 -21.13 9.16 13.33
N GLU A 67 -20.32 9.43 14.34
CA GLU A 67 -20.65 9.15 15.74
C GLU A 67 -21.87 10.02 16.09
N TYR A 68 -23.01 9.38 16.33
CA TYR A 68 -24.18 10.09 16.82
C TYR A 68 -23.88 10.54 18.25
N ASP A 69 -23.93 11.84 18.50
CA ASP A 69 -23.88 12.36 19.86
C ASP A 69 -25.22 12.02 20.51
N TYR A 70 -25.26 10.97 21.33
CA TYR A 70 -26.47 10.47 22.00
C TYR A 70 -26.96 11.40 23.13
N GLY A 71 -26.54 12.66 23.13
CA GLY A 71 -26.78 13.64 24.18
C GLY A 71 -28.21 14.19 24.30
N ASP A 72 -29.12 13.86 23.37
CA ASP A 72 -30.47 14.43 23.32
C ASP A 72 -31.61 13.38 23.30
N ILE A 73 -31.43 12.20 23.90
CA ILE A 73 -32.53 11.23 24.17
C ILE A 73 -32.73 11.03 25.67
#